data_AF-A0A925F7M3-F1
#
_entry.id   AF-A0A925F7M3-F1
#
_cell.length_a   1.000
_cell.length_b   1.000
_cell.length_c   1.000
_cell.angle_alpha   90.00
_cell.angle_beta   90.00
_cell.angle_gamma   90.00
#
_symmetry.space_group_name_H-M   'P 1'
#
loop_
_entity.id
_entity.type
_entity.pdbx_description
1 polymer ?
#
loop_
_entity_poly.entity_id
_entity_poly.type
_entity_poly.pdbx_seq_one_letter_code
_entity_poly.pdbx_strand_id
1 'polypeptide(L)' 'KFLEFQQNLIETVSSENDEIKVTVNGRMEITDLKMNASQPATELEAILKQTINKAIVQVSLKIQRAMQLFAQTPV' A
#
# COMPACT_ATOMS: atom_id res chain seq x y z
N LYS A 1 -18.09 9.12 -6.65
CA LYS A 1 -17.55 7.91 -7.32
C LYS A 1 -16.03 7.77 -7.16
N PHE A 2 -15.18 8.56 -7.84
CA PHE A 2 -13.71 8.41 -7.69
C PHE A 2 -13.20 8.80 -6.28
N LEU A 3 -13.67 9.93 -5.74
CA LEU A 3 -13.28 10.35 -4.38
C LEU A 3 -13.68 9.33 -3.32
N GLU A 4 -14.87 8.73 -3.44
CA GLU A 4 -15.32 7.65 -2.55
C GLU A 4 -14.45 6.39 -2.70
N PHE A 5 -14.07 6.03 -3.93
CA PHE A 5 -13.11 4.95 -4.16
C PHE A 5 -11.79 5.24 -3.45
N GLN A 6 -11.22 6.45 -3.63
CA GLN A 6 -9.96 6.83 -3.02
C GLN A 6 -10.04 6.81 -1.49
N GLN A 7 -11.15 7.26 -0.91
CA GLN A 7 -11.35 7.27 0.54
C GLN A 7 -11.47 5.86 1.15
N ASN A 8 -11.98 4.90 0.39
CA ASN A 8 -12.19 3.52 0.85
C ASN A 8 -11.07 2.55 0.45
N LEU A 9 -10.12 2.99 -0.39
CA LEU A 9 -9.00 2.15 -0.81
C LEU A 9 -8.07 1.90 0.39
N ILE A 10 -7.88 0.63 0.73
CA ILE A 10 -6.97 0.14 1.77
C ILE A 10 -6.22 -1.04 1.18
N GLU A 11 -4.90 -1.01 1.26
CA GLU A 11 -4.04 -2.06 0.74
C GLU A 11 -3.03 -2.51 1.78
N THR A 12 -2.97 -3.82 1.99
CA THR A 12 -2.00 -4.44 2.88
C THR A 12 -1.00 -5.24 2.07
N VAL A 13 0.29 -4.97 2.27
CA VAL A 13 1.39 -5.66 1.62
C VAL A 13 2.30 -6.29 2.67
N SER A 14 2.61 -7.57 2.49
CA SER A 14 3.64 -8.28 3.26
C SER A 14 4.97 -8.32 2.52
N SER A 15 6.06 -8.37 3.29
CA SER A 15 7.38 -8.82 2.84
C SER A 15 7.34 -10.32 2.47
N GLU A 16 8.37 -10.81 1.78
CA GLU A 16 8.40 -12.18 1.24
C GLU A 16 8.25 -13.27 2.32
N ASN A 17 8.75 -13.01 3.53
CA ASN A 17 8.69 -13.95 4.66
C ASN A 17 7.67 -13.54 5.74
N ASP A 18 6.73 -12.64 5.42
CA ASP A 18 5.74 -12.09 6.37
C ASP A 18 6.36 -11.41 7.63
N GLU A 19 7.64 -11.03 7.58
CA GLU A 19 8.33 -10.33 8.67
C GLU A 19 7.79 -8.92 8.88
N ILE A 20 7.38 -8.26 7.79
CA ILE A 20 6.84 -6.90 7.80
C ILE A 20 5.55 -6.87 7.01
N LYS A 21 4.52 -6.28 7.60
CA LYS A 21 3.23 -6.03 6.95
C LYS A 21 2.89 -4.56 7.08
N VAL A 22 2.67 -3.92 5.94
CA VAL A 22 2.35 -2.48 5.83
C VAL A 22 0.96 -2.34 5.24
N THR A 23 0.11 -1.54 5.87
CA THR A 23 -1.20 -1.15 5.33
C THR A 23 -1.19 0.33 4.96
N VAL A 24 -1.54 0.63 3.72
CA VAL A 24 -1.58 2.00 3.16
C VAL A 24 -2.98 2.29 2.63
N ASN A 25 -3.50 3.49 2.89
CA ASN A 25 -4.80 3.92 2.37
C ASN A 25 -4.67 4.66 1.02
N GLY A 26 -5.79 4.99 0.38
CA GLY A 26 -5.82 5.74 -0.88
C GLY A 26 -5.34 7.20 -0.81
N ARG A 27 -4.97 7.69 0.38
CA ARG A 27 -4.28 8.97 0.60
C ARG A 27 -2.77 8.82 0.71
N MET A 28 -2.24 7.61 0.49
CA MET A 28 -0.83 7.26 0.64
C MET A 28 -0.33 7.35 2.10
N GLU A 29 -1.24 7.25 3.07
CA GLU A 29 -0.91 7.24 4.49
C GLU A 29 -0.77 5.79 4.97
N ILE A 30 0.29 5.52 5.75
CA ILE A 30 0.45 4.24 6.44
C ILE A 30 -0.53 4.23 7.63
N THR A 31 -1.42 3.25 7.66
CA THR A 31 -2.48 3.11 8.68
C THR A 31 -2.22 1.97 9.66
N ASP A 32 -1.42 0.98 9.26
CA ASP A 32 -0.97 -0.12 10.11
C ASP A 32 0.43 -0.56 9.68
N LEU A 33 1.27 -0.88 10.66
CA LEU A 33 2.61 -1.43 10.46
C LEU A 33 2.83 -2.53 11.50
N LYS A 34 3.02 -3.75 11.03
CA LYS A 34 3.36 -4.91 11.87
C LYS A 34 4.74 -5.41 11.48
N MET A 35 5.57 -5.64 12.47
CA MET A 35 6.94 -6.11 12.31
C MET A 35 7.22 -7.23 13.30
N ASN A 36 7.83 -8.31 12.84
CA ASN A 36 8.33 -9.35 13.70
C ASN A 36 9.70 -8.92 14.28
N ALA A 37 9.76 -8.70 15.59
CA ALA A 37 10.94 -8.17 16.28
C ALA A 37 12.07 -9.21 16.47
N SER A 38 11.96 -10.40 15.87
CA SER A 38 12.95 -11.47 16.01
C SER A 38 14.24 -11.26 15.19
N GLN A 39 14.27 -10.27 14.30
CA GLN A 39 15.43 -9.98 13.43
C GLN A 39 16.19 -8.72 13.83
N PRO A 40 17.49 -8.61 13.47
CA PRO A 40 18.26 -7.39 13.67
C PRO A 40 17.63 -6.18 12.96
N ALA A 41 17.64 -5.03 13.63
CA ALA A 41 17.03 -3.80 13.11
C ALA A 41 17.57 -3.38 11.73
N THR A 42 18.85 -3.65 11.45
CA THR A 42 19.52 -3.33 10.18
C THR A 42 18.97 -4.13 9.00
N GLU A 43 18.61 -5.40 9.22
CA GLU A 43 18.00 -6.25 8.19
C GLU A 43 16.55 -5.85 7.96
N LEU A 44 15.82 -5.58 9.05
CA LEU A 44 14.43 -5.10 9.01
C LEU A 44 14.29 -3.76 8.29
N GLU A 45 15.27 -2.85 8.38
CA GLU A 45 15.21 -1.54 7.73
C GLU A 45 15.15 -1.67 6.19
N ALA A 46 15.97 -2.57 5.61
CA ALA A 46 15.98 -2.82 4.18
C ALA A 46 14.64 -3.43 3.72
N ILE A 47 14.14 -4.41 4.45
CA ILE A 47 12.86 -5.08 4.19
C ILE A 47 11.69 -4.09 4.33
N LEU A 48 11.75 -3.19 5.31
CA LEU A 48 10.72 -2.18 5.56
C LEU A 48 10.62 -1.22 4.38
N LYS A 49 11.76 -0.68 3.93
CA LYS A 49 11.82 0.22 2.77
C LYS A 49 11.25 -0.44 1.52
N GLN A 50 11.61 -1.69 1.25
CA GLN A 50 11.08 -2.44 0.11
C GLN A 50 9.57 -2.68 0.23
N THR A 51 9.10 -3.04 1.43
CA THR A 51 7.68 -3.33 1.67
C THR A 51 6.81 -2.08 1.55
N ILE A 52 7.27 -0.94 2.07
CA ILE A 52 6.61 0.37 1.90
C ILE A 52 6.54 0.76 0.42
N ASN A 53 7.66 0.65 -0.31
CA ASN A 53 7.68 0.97 -1.74
C ASN A 53 6.70 0.09 -2.52
N LYS A 54 6.64 -1.21 -2.21
CA LYS A 54 5.68 -2.14 -2.81
C LYS A 54 4.23 -1.73 -2.52
N ALA A 55 3.92 -1.32 -1.29
CA ALA A 55 2.59 -0.82 -0.93
C ALA A 55 2.22 0.45 -1.69
N ILE A 56 3.11 1.43 -1.74
CA ILE A 56 2.96 2.69 -2.50
C ILE A 56 2.68 2.41 -3.98
N VAL A 57 3.45 1.52 -4.61
CA VAL A 57 3.26 1.14 -6.01
C VAL A 57 1.90 0.49 -6.23
N GLN A 58 1.49 -0.45 -5.37
CA GLN A 58 0.19 -1.11 -5.51
C GLN A 58 -0.99 -0.13 -5.37
N VAL A 59 -0.96 0.75 -4.38
CA VAL A 59 -2.00 1.78 -4.21
C VAL A 59 -2.03 2.71 -5.42
N SER A 60 -0.86 3.16 -5.90
CA SER A 60 -0.74 4.04 -7.07
C SER A 60 -1.32 3.41 -8.33
N LEU A 61 -1.03 2.14 -8.59
CA LEU A 61 -1.57 1.40 -9.74
C LEU A 61 -3.11 1.26 -9.66
N LYS A 62 -3.64 1.00 -8.45
CA LYS A 62 -5.09 0.91 -8.25
C LYS A 62 -5.78 2.26 -8.46
N ILE A 63 -5.17 3.35 -7.99
CA ILE A 63 -5.66 4.72 -8.24
C ILE A 63 -5.64 5.03 -9.75
N GLN A 64 -4.52 4.79 -10.44
CA GLN A 64 -4.40 5.04 -11.87
C GLN A 64 -5.44 4.25 -12.68
N ARG A 65 -5.63 2.96 -12.36
CA ARG A 65 -6.63 2.12 -13.01
C ARG A 65 -8.05 2.63 -12.75
N ALA A 66 -8.35 3.05 -11.53
CA ALA A 66 -9.64 3.63 -11.19
C ALA A 66 -9.89 4.91 -11.98
N MET A 67 -8.90 5.82 -12.08
CA MET A 67 -9.03 7.05 -12.89
C MET A 67 -9.38 6.75 -14.35
N GLN A 68 -8.73 5.76 -14.96
CA GLN A 68 -9.02 5.35 -16.33
C GLN A 68 -10.46 4.83 -16.49
N LEU A 69 -10.93 3.99 -15.56
CA LEU A 69 -12.29 3.44 -15.58
C LEU A 69 -13.35 4.53 -15.42
N PHE A 70 -13.16 5.46 -14.47
CA PHE A 70 -14.10 6.56 -14.25
C PHE A 70 -14.08 7.61 -15.37
N ALA A 71 -12.95 7.78 -16.08
CA ALA A 71 -12.87 8.66 -17.24
C ALA A 71 -13.58 8.10 -18.48
N GLN A 72 -13.69 6.77 -18.61
CA GLN A 72 -14.34 6.10 -19.74
C GLN A 72 -15.85 5.90 -19.58
N THR A 73 -16.40 6.15 -18.39
CA THR A 73 -17.84 6.03 -18.14
C THR A 73 -18.48 7.42 -18.27
N PRO A 74 -19.16 7.75 -19.39
CA PRO A 74 -19.91 9.01 -19.47
C PRO A 74 -20.99 9.00 -18.38
N VAL A 75 -21.14 10.16 -17.73
CA VAL A 75 -22.09 10.39 -16.63
C VAL A 75 -23.51 10.05 -17.04
#